data_AF-A0AAN5BUA2-F1
#
_entry.id   AF-A0AAN5BUA2-F1
#
_cell.length_a   1.000
_cell.length_b   1.000
_cell.length_c   1.000
_cell.angle_alpha   90.00
_cell.angle_beta   90.00
_cell.angle_gamma   90.00
#
_symmetry.space_group_name_H-M   'P 1'
#
loop_
_entity.id
_entity.type
_entity.pdbx_description
1 polymer ?
#
loop_
_entity_poly.entity_id
_entity_poly.type
_entity_poly.pdbx_seq_one_letter_code
_entity_poly.pdbx_strand_id
1 'polypeptide(L)'
;MMKNYDNKPTSSASAVASDERITVVKLSKSGGCVDRDAAFMKGVRESQIRTYFFGNPIPSTASAALSLSASSTTNVTLSPHAQQLDFNTLSIYNYTIASLEEDEDEYDPSQLGAGDSFLPGGGNDAEASQAQQDEPARATPLPGIVSSIESATPPVASNVPLKKVLPPAPSTLANSLIAITNAPTTASAAEVRDASIMGFLYVAEVDSEKGKIRALAPVGGRVPPRAIVWGKKWPGEVVGLVG
;
A
#
# COMPACT_ATOMS: atom_id res chain seq x y z
N MET A 1 -24.19 -23.10 -11.93
CA MET A 1 -24.50 -22.05 -12.93
C MET A 1 -23.38 -21.02 -12.92
N MET A 2 -22.77 -20.71 -14.06
CA MET A 2 -21.81 -19.59 -14.15
C MET A 2 -22.63 -18.29 -14.12
N LYS A 3 -22.31 -17.36 -13.19
CA LYS A 3 -23.02 -16.08 -13.12
C LYS A 3 -22.58 -15.24 -14.32
N ASN A 4 -23.49 -14.98 -15.27
CA ASN A 4 -23.22 -14.08 -16.39
C ASN A 4 -23.23 -12.64 -15.88
N TYR A 5 -22.16 -11.90 -16.14
CA TYR A 5 -21.99 -10.49 -15.73
C TYR A 5 -21.88 -9.52 -16.90
N ASP A 6 -21.80 -10.04 -18.12
CA ASP A 6 -21.63 -9.23 -19.33
C ASP A 6 -22.82 -8.30 -19.57
N ASN A 7 -22.54 -7.07 -19.99
CA ASN A 7 -23.51 -6.02 -20.29
C ASN A 7 -24.46 -5.64 -19.14
N LYS A 8 -24.08 -5.88 -17.88
CA LYS A 8 -24.84 -5.37 -16.73
C LYS A 8 -24.63 -3.87 -16.54
N PRO A 9 -25.68 -3.10 -16.18
CA PRO A 9 -25.54 -1.71 -15.82
C PRO A 9 -24.70 -1.60 -14.54
N THR A 10 -23.77 -0.64 -14.51
CA THR A 10 -23.00 -0.37 -13.29
C THR A 10 -23.83 0.46 -12.30
N SER A 11 -23.77 0.12 -11.00
CA SER A 11 -24.55 0.79 -9.94
C SER A 11 -23.97 2.16 -9.53
N SER A 12 -23.01 2.69 -10.28
CA SER A 12 -22.40 4.01 -10.03
C SER A 12 -23.33 5.15 -10.47
N ALA A 13 -23.35 6.25 -9.72
CA ALA A 13 -24.17 7.42 -10.05
C ALA A 13 -23.91 7.99 -11.46
N SER A 14 -22.68 7.85 -11.97
CA SER A 14 -22.30 8.26 -13.34
C SER A 14 -22.97 7.43 -14.43
N ALA A 15 -23.28 6.14 -14.17
CA ALA A 15 -23.79 5.19 -15.17
C ALA A 15 -25.10 5.63 -15.81
N VAL A 16 -25.96 6.28 -15.00
CA VAL A 16 -27.29 6.75 -15.39
C VAL A 16 -27.20 7.90 -16.40
N ALA A 17 -26.05 8.58 -16.48
CA ALA A 17 -25.79 9.66 -17.42
C ALA A 17 -25.03 9.21 -18.69
N SER A 18 -24.42 8.01 -18.70
CA SER A 18 -23.49 7.57 -19.76
C SER A 18 -23.83 6.22 -20.43
N ASP A 19 -24.86 5.48 -19.99
CA ASP A 19 -25.15 4.07 -20.40
C ASP A 19 -23.89 3.18 -20.36
N GLU A 20 -23.11 3.33 -19.28
CA GLU A 20 -21.85 2.61 -19.10
C GLU A 20 -22.09 1.14 -18.75
N ARG A 21 -21.75 0.25 -19.68
CA ARG A 21 -21.94 -1.21 -19.55
C ARG A 21 -20.62 -1.91 -19.34
N ILE A 22 -20.54 -2.73 -18.30
CA ILE A 22 -19.35 -3.52 -18.00
C ILE A 22 -19.33 -4.74 -18.93
N THR A 23 -18.27 -4.85 -19.74
CA THR A 23 -17.99 -6.05 -20.56
C THR A 23 -17.13 -7.03 -19.76
N VAL A 24 -17.51 -8.31 -19.68
CA VAL A 24 -16.79 -9.31 -18.86
C VAL A 24 -16.32 -10.47 -19.73
N VAL A 25 -15.04 -10.43 -20.13
CA VAL A 25 -14.42 -11.45 -21.00
C VAL A 25 -13.71 -12.51 -20.16
N LYS A 26 -14.11 -13.78 -20.29
CA LYS A 26 -13.40 -14.90 -19.68
C LYS A 26 -12.22 -15.33 -20.54
N LEU A 27 -11.02 -15.30 -19.97
CA LEU A 27 -9.78 -15.80 -20.59
C LEU A 27 -9.34 -17.11 -19.93
N SER A 28 -8.66 -17.98 -20.70
CA SER A 28 -8.04 -19.22 -20.21
C SER A 28 -6.58 -18.98 -19.79
N LYS A 29 -6.07 -19.72 -18.78
CA LYS A 29 -4.63 -19.70 -18.42
C LYS A 29 -3.80 -20.12 -19.64
N SER A 30 -2.77 -19.36 -19.99
CA SER A 30 -1.85 -19.72 -21.08
C SER A 30 -1.05 -20.97 -20.73
N GLY A 31 -0.83 -21.86 -21.71
CA GLY A 31 -0.12 -23.13 -21.51
C GLY A 31 1.34 -22.99 -21.06
N GLY A 32 1.96 -21.82 -21.27
CA GLY A 32 3.30 -21.50 -20.77
C GLY A 32 3.35 -20.85 -19.38
N CYS A 33 2.23 -20.77 -18.66
CA CYS A 33 2.16 -20.12 -17.35
C CYS A 33 2.60 -21.07 -16.23
N VAL A 34 3.86 -20.94 -15.84
CA VAL A 34 4.50 -21.65 -14.72
C VAL A 34 4.32 -20.85 -13.43
N ASP A 35 4.07 -21.57 -12.33
CA ASP A 35 3.93 -20.96 -11.00
C ASP A 35 5.31 -20.55 -10.45
N ARG A 36 5.39 -19.41 -9.76
CA ARG A 36 6.65 -18.82 -9.29
C ARG A 36 6.75 -18.93 -7.78
N ASP A 37 7.88 -19.43 -7.30
CA ASP A 37 8.14 -19.57 -5.87
C ASP A 37 8.56 -18.22 -5.23
N ALA A 38 8.57 -18.19 -3.91
CA ALA A 38 8.95 -17.00 -3.16
C ALA A 38 10.40 -16.56 -3.41
N ALA A 39 11.32 -17.51 -3.65
CA ALA A 39 12.72 -17.21 -3.93
C ALA A 39 12.91 -16.54 -5.30
N PHE A 40 12.27 -17.04 -6.36
CA PHE A 40 12.26 -16.38 -7.66
C PHE A 40 11.65 -14.97 -7.58
N MET A 41 10.49 -14.83 -6.90
CA MET A 41 9.83 -13.53 -6.76
C MET A 41 10.67 -12.52 -5.95
N LYS A 42 11.44 -12.98 -4.95
CA LYS A 42 12.44 -12.16 -4.24
C LYS A 42 13.57 -11.73 -5.18
N GLY A 43 14.19 -12.66 -5.89
CA GLY A 43 15.29 -12.36 -6.83
C GLY A 43 14.88 -11.42 -7.96
N VAL A 44 13.65 -11.56 -8.49
CA VAL A 44 13.08 -10.61 -9.47
C VAL A 44 12.97 -9.19 -8.88
N ARG A 45 12.49 -9.06 -7.65
CA ARG A 45 12.36 -7.76 -6.97
C ARG A 45 13.71 -7.11 -6.72
N GLU A 46 14.69 -7.86 -6.23
CA GLU A 46 16.07 -7.38 -6.03
C GLU A 46 16.72 -6.94 -7.35
N SER A 47 16.51 -7.70 -8.42
CA SER A 47 16.98 -7.37 -9.77
C SER A 47 16.34 -6.09 -10.32
N GLN A 48 15.02 -5.92 -10.16
CA GLN A 48 14.31 -4.68 -10.54
C GLN A 48 14.84 -3.47 -9.77
N ILE A 49 15.07 -3.61 -8.46
CA ILE A 49 15.63 -2.55 -7.61
C ILE A 49 17.04 -2.18 -8.07
N ARG A 50 17.91 -3.16 -8.34
CA ARG A 50 19.24 -2.92 -8.90
C ARG A 50 19.18 -2.22 -10.27
N THR A 51 18.28 -2.66 -11.14
CA THR A 51 18.08 -2.09 -12.49
C THR A 51 17.61 -0.63 -12.43
N TYR A 52 16.80 -0.25 -11.43
CA TYR A 52 16.38 1.13 -11.25
C TYR A 52 17.54 2.10 -10.96
N PHE A 53 18.55 1.68 -10.16
CA PHE A 53 19.70 2.54 -9.83
C PHE A 53 20.86 2.42 -10.82
N PHE A 54 21.14 1.22 -11.35
CA PHE A 54 22.34 0.91 -12.15
C PHE A 54 22.03 0.65 -13.63
N GLY A 55 20.75 0.63 -14.02
CA GLY A 55 20.32 0.31 -15.38
C GLY A 55 20.41 -1.18 -15.72
N ASN A 56 20.28 -1.50 -17.00
CA ASN A 56 20.39 -2.87 -17.50
C ASN A 56 21.89 -3.24 -17.61
N PRO A 57 22.33 -4.38 -17.04
CA PRO A 57 23.71 -4.84 -17.23
C PRO A 57 23.95 -5.16 -18.70
N ILE A 58 25.08 -4.69 -19.25
CA ILE A 58 25.52 -5.08 -20.58
C ILE A 58 25.84 -6.58 -20.54
N PRO A 59 25.29 -7.42 -21.44
CA PRO A 59 25.56 -8.85 -21.43
C PRO A 59 26.99 -9.15 -21.92
N SER A 60 27.94 -9.19 -21.00
CA SER A 60 29.36 -9.49 -21.28
C SER A 60 29.63 -10.95 -21.68
N THR A 61 28.62 -11.83 -21.64
CA THR A 61 28.72 -13.24 -22.07
C THR A 61 27.45 -13.69 -22.79
N ALA A 62 27.59 -14.62 -23.74
CA ALA A 62 26.49 -15.07 -24.60
C ALA A 62 25.27 -15.62 -23.85
N SER A 63 25.49 -16.24 -22.67
CA SER A 63 24.40 -16.80 -21.85
C SER A 63 23.44 -15.74 -21.29
N ALA A 64 23.89 -14.48 -21.13
CA ALA A 64 23.04 -13.39 -20.65
C ALA A 64 22.04 -12.90 -21.72
N ALA A 65 22.30 -13.15 -23.01
CA ALA A 65 21.40 -12.77 -24.10
C ALA A 65 20.06 -13.53 -24.09
N LEU A 66 20.01 -14.70 -23.46
CA LEU A 66 18.78 -15.51 -23.30
C LEU A 66 17.82 -14.95 -22.23
N SER A 67 18.30 -14.09 -21.33
CA SER A 67 17.47 -13.41 -20.33
C SER A 67 16.65 -12.25 -20.92
N LEU A 68 16.87 -11.92 -22.21
CA LEU A 68 16.28 -10.78 -22.89
C LEU A 68 14.79 -11.03 -23.27
N SER A 69 13.93 -11.03 -22.25
CA SER A 69 12.48 -11.05 -22.36
C SER A 69 11.93 -9.78 -23.02
N ALA A 70 12.06 -9.68 -24.35
CA ALA A 70 11.26 -8.91 -25.32
C ALA A 70 10.94 -7.41 -25.10
N SER A 71 11.31 -6.77 -23.98
CA SER A 71 10.79 -5.43 -23.60
C SER A 71 11.84 -4.35 -23.38
N SER A 72 13.14 -4.69 -23.28
CA SER A 72 14.23 -3.72 -23.10
C SER A 72 15.14 -3.68 -24.32
N THR A 73 14.90 -2.74 -25.21
CA THR A 73 15.67 -2.53 -26.46
C THR A 73 16.95 -1.71 -26.28
N THR A 74 17.26 -1.27 -25.06
CA THR A 74 18.41 -0.39 -24.78
C THR A 74 19.25 -0.91 -23.62
N ASN A 75 20.52 -1.25 -23.93
CA ASN A 75 21.57 -1.43 -22.94
C ASN A 75 21.95 -0.06 -22.38
N VAL A 76 21.51 0.25 -21.15
CA VAL A 76 21.76 1.54 -20.49
C VAL A 76 22.35 1.24 -19.12
N THR A 77 23.58 1.69 -18.88
CA THR A 77 24.21 1.67 -17.55
C THR A 77 24.03 3.04 -16.91
N LEU A 78 23.60 3.06 -15.65
CA LEU A 78 23.40 4.26 -14.85
C LEU A 78 24.44 4.35 -13.74
N SER A 79 24.76 5.57 -13.32
CA SER A 79 25.72 5.85 -12.24
C SER A 79 25.00 6.54 -11.09
N PRO A 80 24.46 5.78 -10.12
CA PRO A 80 23.74 6.34 -8.99
C PRO A 80 24.70 7.03 -8.01
N HIS A 81 24.20 7.98 -7.23
CA HIS A 81 25.01 8.85 -6.39
C HIS A 81 24.67 8.66 -4.91
N ALA A 82 25.65 8.19 -4.12
CA ALA A 82 25.53 8.08 -2.67
C ALA A 82 25.76 9.45 -2.01
N GLN A 83 24.86 9.88 -1.13
CA GLN A 83 24.98 11.13 -0.38
C GLN A 83 24.53 10.97 1.08
N GLN A 84 25.11 11.80 1.94
CA GLN A 84 24.73 11.87 3.35
C GLN A 84 23.66 12.96 3.54
N LEU A 85 22.54 12.59 4.14
CA LEU A 85 21.39 13.47 4.41
C LEU A 85 21.21 13.63 5.92
N ASP A 86 20.76 14.80 6.36
CA ASP A 86 20.35 15.04 7.75
C ASP A 86 18.89 14.62 7.92
N PHE A 87 18.62 13.68 8.82
CA PHE A 87 17.29 13.15 9.10
C PHE A 87 16.31 14.25 9.54
N ASN A 88 16.78 15.27 10.24
CA ASN A 88 15.94 16.37 10.74
C ASN A 88 15.35 17.22 9.61
N THR A 89 15.99 17.24 8.44
CA THR A 89 15.50 17.97 7.25
C THR A 89 14.46 17.19 6.45
N LEU A 90 14.33 15.88 6.68
CA LEU A 90 13.47 14.98 5.93
C LEU A 90 12.10 14.86 6.60
N SER A 91 11.02 15.04 5.83
CA SER A 91 9.67 14.74 6.30
C SER A 91 9.26 13.34 5.85
N ILE A 92 9.65 12.35 6.66
CA ILE A 92 9.38 10.93 6.42
C ILE A 92 8.05 10.55 7.08
N TYR A 93 7.19 9.86 6.32
CA TYR A 93 5.93 9.30 6.77
C TYR A 93 6.02 7.77 6.62
N ASN A 94 5.76 7.03 7.68
CA ASN A 94 5.57 5.59 7.59
C ASN A 94 4.11 5.31 7.21
N TYR A 95 3.86 4.38 6.30
CA TYR A 95 2.52 3.83 6.17
C TYR A 95 2.28 2.77 7.25
N THR A 96 1.20 2.93 8.00
CA THR A 96 0.64 1.87 8.82
C THR A 96 -0.30 1.08 7.92
N ILE A 97 0.12 -0.07 7.39
CA ILE A 97 -0.92 -1.02 6.95
C ILE A 97 -1.77 -1.27 8.20
N ALA A 98 -3.10 -1.27 8.06
CA ALA A 98 -3.97 -1.89 9.05
C ALA A 98 -3.83 -3.44 9.00
N SER A 99 -2.59 -3.91 8.94
CA SER A 99 -2.21 -5.25 9.34
C SER A 99 -2.45 -5.32 10.83
N LEU A 100 -3.12 -6.39 11.24
CA LEU A 100 -3.42 -6.75 12.61
C LEU A 100 -2.10 -7.13 13.32
N GLU A 101 -1.24 -6.14 13.63
CA GLU A 101 -0.09 -6.34 14.52
C GLU A 101 -0.59 -6.49 15.98
N GLU A 102 -1.33 -7.57 16.25
CA GLU A 102 -1.56 -8.09 17.61
C GLU A 102 -1.83 -9.61 17.67
N ASP A 103 -2.26 -10.27 16.57
CA ASP A 103 -2.42 -11.73 16.51
C ASP A 103 -1.34 -12.40 15.64
N GLU A 104 -0.26 -12.88 16.27
CA GLU A 104 0.76 -13.77 15.64
C GLU A 104 0.29 -15.24 15.59
N ASP A 105 -1.01 -15.49 15.36
CA ASP A 105 -1.53 -16.85 15.27
C ASP A 105 -1.36 -17.46 13.87
N GLU A 106 -0.76 -18.66 13.86
CA GLU A 106 -0.30 -19.40 12.71
C GLU A 106 -1.45 -19.73 11.72
N TYR A 107 -1.35 -19.23 10.49
CA TYR A 107 -2.34 -19.44 9.44
C TYR A 107 -2.38 -20.91 8.96
N ASP A 108 -3.18 -21.73 9.63
CA ASP A 108 -3.47 -23.11 9.21
C ASP A 108 -4.60 -23.16 8.17
N PRO A 109 -4.32 -23.51 6.89
CA PRO A 109 -5.35 -23.62 5.85
C PRO A 109 -6.36 -24.76 6.10
N SER A 110 -6.17 -25.60 7.12
CA SER A 110 -7.08 -26.69 7.48
C SER A 110 -8.35 -26.24 8.19
N GLN A 111 -8.39 -25.04 8.79
CA GLN A 111 -9.52 -24.58 9.61
C GLN A 111 -10.70 -23.96 8.84
N LEU A 112 -10.63 -23.85 7.51
CA LEU A 112 -11.70 -23.32 6.64
C LEU A 112 -13.01 -24.14 6.63
N GLY A 113 -13.15 -25.16 7.48
CA GLY A 113 -14.29 -26.08 7.55
C GLY A 113 -15.28 -25.88 8.71
N ALA A 114 -14.97 -25.05 9.72
CA ALA A 114 -15.82 -24.95 10.92
C ALA A 114 -15.78 -23.58 11.62
N GLY A 115 -16.81 -22.75 11.43
CA GLY A 115 -17.17 -21.74 12.43
C GLY A 115 -17.85 -20.46 11.94
N ASP A 116 -17.35 -19.84 10.88
CA ASP A 116 -17.75 -18.45 10.57
C ASP A 116 -19.01 -18.33 9.69
N SER A 117 -20.12 -17.97 10.33
CA SER A 117 -21.43 -17.80 9.68
C SER A 117 -21.56 -16.43 9.00
N PHE A 118 -20.90 -16.27 7.86
CA PHE A 118 -21.20 -15.19 6.90
C PHE A 118 -22.58 -15.40 6.24
N LEU A 119 -23.65 -15.05 6.95
CA LEU A 119 -25.01 -14.94 6.40
C LEU A 119 -25.51 -13.48 6.49
N PRO A 120 -25.61 -12.75 5.36
CA PRO A 120 -26.20 -11.43 5.34
C PRO A 120 -27.73 -11.53 5.36
N GLY A 121 -28.33 -11.36 6.54
CA GLY A 121 -29.79 -11.27 6.68
C GLY A 121 -30.26 -11.59 8.11
N GLY A 122 -30.52 -10.57 8.91
CA GLY A 122 -31.14 -10.74 10.23
C GLY A 122 -32.62 -11.15 10.09
N GLY A 123 -33.03 -12.15 10.85
CA GLY A 123 -34.42 -12.60 11.00
C GLY A 123 -34.59 -13.22 12.39
N ASN A 124 -35.65 -12.82 13.10
CA ASN A 124 -35.86 -13.14 14.51
C ASN A 124 -36.62 -14.48 14.74
N ASP A 125 -36.74 -14.82 16.02
CA ASP A 125 -37.79 -15.61 16.66
C ASP A 125 -37.74 -17.15 16.57
N ALA A 126 -37.17 -17.77 17.62
CA ALA A 126 -37.63 -19.05 18.19
C ALA A 126 -37.11 -19.28 19.63
N GLU A 127 -37.89 -18.83 20.62
CA GLU A 127 -38.20 -19.51 21.89
C GLU A 127 -37.09 -20.27 22.68
N ALA A 128 -36.63 -19.67 23.79
CA ALA A 128 -36.19 -20.40 24.98
C ALA A 128 -36.46 -19.58 26.26
N SER A 129 -37.31 -20.11 27.14
CA SER A 129 -37.92 -19.37 28.26
C SER A 129 -37.09 -19.39 29.55
N GLN A 130 -37.05 -18.26 30.29
CA GLN A 130 -37.23 -18.22 31.75
C GLN A 130 -37.51 -16.79 32.25
N ALA A 131 -38.41 -16.67 33.25
CA ALA A 131 -38.89 -15.38 33.80
C ALA A 131 -37.79 -14.67 34.61
N GLN A 132 -37.77 -13.33 34.81
CA GLN A 132 -38.75 -12.44 35.46
C GLN A 132 -38.32 -10.94 35.22
N GLN A 133 -39.04 -9.84 35.52
CA GLN A 133 -40.28 -9.56 36.24
C GLN A 133 -40.92 -8.18 35.86
N ASP A 134 -42.25 -8.08 35.98
CA ASP A 134 -43.18 -6.93 36.17
C ASP A 134 -43.15 -5.59 35.36
N GLU A 135 -44.36 -5.32 34.83
CA GLU A 135 -45.05 -4.15 34.25
C GLU A 135 -45.02 -2.78 35.04
N PRO A 136 -45.64 -1.67 34.54
CA PRO A 136 -45.69 -1.14 33.16
C PRO A 136 -45.68 0.41 33.03
N ALA A 137 -45.91 0.88 31.78
CA ALA A 137 -46.70 2.06 31.40
C ALA A 137 -46.00 3.37 30.93
N ARG A 138 -46.41 3.74 29.70
CA ARG A 138 -46.94 5.06 29.29
C ARG A 138 -46.11 5.91 28.31
N ALA A 139 -46.54 5.77 27.05
CA ALA A 139 -46.77 6.83 26.06
C ALA A 139 -45.58 7.58 25.41
N THR A 140 -45.54 7.47 24.09
CA THR A 140 -45.01 8.48 23.17
C THR A 140 -45.73 9.84 23.31
N PRO A 141 -45.10 10.91 22.83
CA PRO A 141 -45.79 11.70 21.80
C PRO A 141 -44.95 11.98 20.54
N LEU A 142 -45.65 12.40 19.48
CA LEU A 142 -45.17 12.63 18.12
C LEU A 142 -44.75 14.12 17.88
N PRO A 143 -44.39 14.58 16.66
CA PRO A 143 -43.39 15.64 16.47
C PRO A 143 -43.96 17.06 16.31
N GLY A 144 -43.09 18.07 16.47
CA GLY A 144 -43.39 19.44 16.03
C GLY A 144 -42.35 20.51 16.34
N ILE A 145 -41.63 20.93 15.30
CA ILE A 145 -41.14 22.31 15.05
C ILE A 145 -39.85 22.83 15.76
N VAL A 146 -38.96 23.33 14.88
CA VAL A 146 -37.77 24.20 15.01
C VAL A 146 -36.66 23.86 16.03
N SER A 147 -35.51 23.48 15.48
CA SER A 147 -34.28 24.23 15.77
C SER A 147 -33.35 24.18 14.55
N SER A 148 -32.88 25.34 14.11
CA SER A 148 -31.95 25.46 12.98
C SER A 148 -30.60 24.88 13.38
N ILE A 149 -30.12 23.87 12.68
CA ILE A 149 -28.75 23.36 12.81
C ILE A 149 -28.04 23.60 11.48
N GLU A 150 -26.86 24.19 11.59
CA GLU A 150 -26.03 24.62 10.48
C GLU A 150 -25.68 23.46 9.54
N SER A 151 -25.42 23.79 8.28
CA SER A 151 -24.82 22.90 7.30
C SER A 151 -23.34 22.65 7.62
N ALA A 152 -23.07 22.00 8.76
CA ALA A 152 -21.78 21.44 9.09
C ALA A 152 -21.63 20.12 8.31
N THR A 153 -21.03 20.19 7.13
CA THR A 153 -20.43 19.00 6.53
C THR A 153 -19.45 18.44 7.57
N PRO A 154 -19.64 17.22 8.10
CA PRO A 154 -18.70 16.69 9.05
C PRO A 154 -17.33 16.61 8.36
N PRO A 155 -16.22 16.97 9.02
CA PRO A 155 -14.92 16.67 8.47
C PRO A 155 -14.88 15.16 8.33
N VAL A 156 -14.87 14.67 7.08
CA VAL A 156 -14.55 13.28 6.79
C VAL A 156 -13.17 13.07 7.41
N ALA A 157 -13.16 12.38 8.56
CA ALA A 157 -11.95 11.96 9.22
C ALA A 157 -11.30 10.94 8.29
N SER A 158 -10.55 11.48 7.32
CA SER A 158 -9.78 10.70 6.38
C SER A 158 -8.81 9.91 7.23
N ASN A 159 -9.12 8.63 7.43
CA ASN A 159 -8.34 7.71 8.22
C ASN A 159 -7.09 7.37 7.40
N VAL A 160 -6.21 8.36 7.27
CA VAL A 160 -5.03 8.31 6.41
C VAL A 160 -3.97 7.52 7.17
N PRO A 161 -3.54 6.37 6.66
CA PRO A 161 -2.62 5.49 7.37
C PRO A 161 -1.16 6.00 7.34
N LEU A 162 -0.93 7.32 7.39
CA LEU A 162 0.41 7.92 7.32
C LEU A 162 0.77 8.59 8.63
N LYS A 163 1.71 7.97 9.37
CA LYS A 163 2.28 8.53 10.60
C LYS A 163 3.63 9.17 10.30
N LYS A 164 3.80 10.46 10.61
CA LYS A 164 5.11 11.12 10.49
C LYS A 164 6.11 10.48 11.45
N VAL A 165 7.28 10.10 10.93
CA VAL A 165 8.38 9.55 11.72
C VAL A 165 9.09 10.73 12.39
N LEU A 166 9.30 10.64 13.69
CA LEU A 166 10.00 11.66 14.49
C LEU A 166 11.45 11.23 14.75
N PRO A 167 12.39 12.17 14.96
CA PRO A 167 13.73 11.85 15.42
C PRO A 167 13.73 11.15 16.79
N PRO A 168 14.73 10.29 17.11
CA PRO A 168 15.89 9.94 16.29
C PRO A 168 15.56 9.00 15.11
N ALA A 169 16.48 8.93 14.14
CA ALA A 169 16.32 8.06 12.97
C ALA A 169 16.27 6.57 13.40
N PRO A 170 15.21 5.81 13.05
CA PRO A 170 15.11 4.40 13.43
C PRO A 170 16.09 3.54 12.63
N SER A 171 16.81 2.64 13.29
CA SER A 171 17.79 1.74 12.65
C SER A 171 17.18 0.82 11.60
N THR A 172 15.90 0.49 11.74
CA THR A 172 15.11 -0.31 10.77
C THR A 172 14.89 0.37 9.42
N LEU A 173 15.26 1.65 9.27
CA LEU A 173 15.24 2.38 8.01
C LEU A 173 16.48 2.07 7.15
N ALA A 174 17.55 1.52 7.73
CA ALA A 174 18.69 1.00 6.96
C ALA A 174 18.30 -0.20 6.08
N ASN A 175 18.99 -0.37 4.96
CA ASN A 175 18.73 -1.36 3.90
C ASN A 175 17.32 -1.33 3.29
N SER A 176 16.59 -0.22 3.45
CA SER A 176 15.23 -0.04 2.95
C SER A 176 15.14 0.94 1.77
N LEU A 177 14.08 0.81 0.97
CA LEU A 177 13.71 1.81 -0.03
C LEU A 177 12.72 2.82 0.56
N ILE A 178 12.95 4.09 0.24
CA ILE A 178 12.08 5.20 0.57
C ILE A 178 11.60 5.88 -0.72
N ALA A 179 10.32 6.23 -0.79
CA ALA A 179 9.70 6.85 -1.95
C ALA A 179 9.61 8.37 -1.75
N ILE A 180 10.11 9.15 -2.70
CA ILE A 180 9.92 10.60 -2.74
C ILE A 180 8.58 10.89 -3.42
N THR A 181 7.68 11.58 -2.74
CA THR A 181 6.41 12.06 -3.32
C THR A 181 6.59 13.41 -3.99
N ASN A 182 5.63 13.84 -4.80
CA ASN A 182 5.56 15.20 -5.32
C ASN A 182 4.94 16.20 -4.31
N ALA A 183 4.57 15.79 -3.10
CA ALA A 183 4.07 16.72 -2.08
C ALA A 183 5.21 17.55 -1.45
N PRO A 184 4.96 18.80 -1.03
CA PRO A 184 5.92 19.56 -0.22
C PRO A 184 6.09 18.95 1.19
N THR A 185 7.19 19.28 1.89
CA THR A 185 7.44 18.81 3.27
C THR A 185 6.44 19.32 4.31
N THR A 186 5.70 20.38 3.99
CA THR A 186 4.64 20.97 4.82
C THR A 186 3.23 20.44 4.51
N ALA A 187 3.10 19.49 3.57
CA ALA A 187 1.82 18.93 3.16
C ALA A 187 1.10 18.19 4.29
N SER A 188 -0.23 18.15 4.20
CA SER A 188 -1.07 17.32 5.07
C SER A 188 -0.88 15.83 4.75
N ALA A 189 -1.18 14.95 5.71
CA ALA A 189 -1.09 13.49 5.46
C ALA A 189 -1.97 13.04 4.29
N ALA A 190 -3.18 13.61 4.14
CA ALA A 190 -4.07 13.32 3.02
C ALA A 190 -3.47 13.73 1.66
N GLU A 191 -2.83 14.90 1.60
CA GLU A 191 -2.15 15.39 0.39
C GLU A 191 -0.93 14.54 0.05
N VAL A 192 -0.15 14.07 1.04
CA VAL A 192 0.97 13.14 0.83
C VAL A 192 0.48 11.77 0.32
N ARG A 193 -0.69 11.29 0.77
CA ARG A 193 -1.32 10.05 0.28
C ARG A 193 -1.73 10.16 -1.18
N ASP A 194 -2.30 11.30 -1.58
CA ASP A 194 -2.83 11.51 -2.93
C ASP A 194 -1.77 12.00 -3.93
N ALA A 195 -0.55 12.31 -3.46
CA ALA A 195 0.55 12.75 -4.29
C ALA A 195 1.23 11.60 -5.05
N SER A 196 1.55 11.87 -6.33
CA SER A 196 2.32 10.94 -7.16
C SER A 196 3.77 10.77 -6.67
N ILE A 197 4.39 9.62 -6.98
CA ILE A 197 5.77 9.30 -6.62
C ILE A 197 6.72 9.87 -7.69
N MET A 198 7.71 10.66 -7.25
CA MET A 198 8.78 11.21 -8.08
C MET A 198 9.89 10.17 -8.36
N GLY A 199 10.12 9.26 -7.40
CA GLY A 199 11.11 8.19 -7.51
C GLY A 199 11.47 7.59 -6.15
N PHE A 200 12.42 6.65 -6.16
CA PHE A 200 12.90 5.94 -4.97
C PHE A 200 14.37 6.25 -4.66
N LEU A 201 14.70 6.26 -3.37
CA LEU A 201 16.07 6.28 -2.82
C LEU A 201 16.28 5.00 -2.00
N TYR A 202 17.49 4.47 -2.01
CA TYR A 202 17.89 3.34 -1.17
C TYR A 202 18.71 3.85 0.01
N VAL A 203 18.30 3.55 1.26
CA VAL A 203 19.08 3.94 2.44
C VAL A 203 20.00 2.81 2.82
N ALA A 204 21.31 3.03 2.64
CA ALA A 204 22.33 2.03 2.91
C ALA A 204 22.67 1.93 4.40
N GLU A 205 22.60 3.04 5.13
CA GLU A 205 23.06 3.13 6.52
C GLU A 205 22.35 4.28 7.25
N VAL A 206 22.10 4.10 8.55
CA VAL A 206 21.47 5.09 9.43
C VAL A 206 22.36 5.30 10.66
N ASP A 207 22.85 6.52 10.81
CA ASP A 207 23.63 6.99 11.96
C ASP A 207 22.68 7.76 12.90
N SER A 208 22.06 7.02 13.82
CA SER A 208 21.11 7.57 14.80
C SER A 208 21.76 8.53 15.80
N GLU A 209 23.07 8.40 16.05
CA GLU A 209 23.82 9.28 16.96
C GLU A 209 24.08 10.66 16.35
N LYS A 210 24.49 10.70 15.07
CA LYS A 210 24.72 11.95 14.33
C LYS A 210 23.47 12.50 13.65
N GLY A 211 22.36 11.76 13.69
CA GLY A 211 21.11 12.10 13.00
C GLY A 211 21.21 12.08 11.48
N LYS A 212 22.11 11.28 10.90
CA LYS A 212 22.41 11.28 9.46
C LYS A 212 22.10 9.94 8.81
N ILE A 213 21.65 9.97 7.56
CA ILE A 213 21.42 8.75 6.77
C ILE A 213 22.29 8.76 5.51
N ARG A 214 22.80 7.61 5.10
CA ARG A 214 23.54 7.42 3.85
C ARG A 214 22.60 6.86 2.79
N ALA A 215 22.17 7.70 1.86
CA ALA A 215 21.19 7.33 0.84
C ALA A 215 21.81 7.32 -0.56
N LEU A 216 21.49 6.30 -1.34
CA LEU A 216 21.77 6.19 -2.77
C LEU A 216 20.60 6.79 -3.56
N ALA A 217 20.89 7.80 -4.38
CA ALA A 217 19.94 8.41 -5.31
C ALA A 217 20.20 7.90 -6.74
N PRO A 218 19.16 7.73 -7.58
CA PRO A 218 19.31 7.30 -8.97
C PRO A 218 19.95 8.38 -9.87
N VAL A 219 19.91 9.64 -9.42
CA VAL A 219 20.48 10.80 -10.11
C VAL A 219 21.49 11.51 -9.22
N GLY A 220 22.53 12.07 -9.81
CA GLY A 220 23.46 12.97 -9.13
C GLY A 220 22.81 14.31 -8.77
N GLY A 221 23.22 14.90 -7.65
CA GLY A 221 22.69 16.17 -7.14
C GLY A 221 22.02 16.03 -5.77
N ARG A 222 21.48 17.14 -5.25
CA ARG A 222 20.78 17.14 -3.96
C ARG A 222 19.40 16.49 -4.09
N VAL A 223 19.01 15.74 -3.07
CA VAL A 223 17.65 15.24 -2.92
C VAL A 223 16.66 16.42 -2.81
N PRO A 224 15.58 16.46 -3.61
CA PRO A 224 14.55 17.48 -3.50
C PRO A 224 13.86 17.48 -2.12
N PRO A 225 13.61 18.65 -1.50
CA PRO A 225 12.97 18.76 -0.19
C PRO A 225 11.46 18.51 -0.30
N ARG A 226 11.07 17.23 -0.36
CA ARG A 226 9.68 16.79 -0.51
C ARG A 226 9.29 15.80 0.59
N ALA A 227 7.99 15.53 0.73
CA ALA A 227 7.54 14.49 1.64
C ALA A 227 7.99 13.10 1.13
N ILE A 228 8.47 12.27 2.04
CA ILE A 228 9.00 10.93 1.77
C ILE A 228 8.08 9.92 2.44
N VAL A 229 7.73 8.84 1.73
CA VAL A 229 6.99 7.70 2.30
C VAL A 229 7.93 6.51 2.44
N TRP A 230 7.87 5.84 3.59
CA TRP A 230 8.65 4.65 3.92
C TRP A 230 7.69 3.50 4.24
N GLY A 231 7.98 2.31 3.70
CA GLY A 231 7.33 1.07 4.09
C GLY A 231 8.18 0.31 5.10
N LYS A 232 7.75 0.28 6.36
CA LYS A 232 8.33 -0.58 7.40
C LYS A 232 8.48 -2.02 6.86
N LYS A 233 9.73 -2.48 6.69
CA LYS A 233 10.10 -3.81 6.13
C LYS A 233 9.59 -4.11 4.70
N TRP A 234 9.22 -3.10 3.90
CA TRP A 234 8.74 -3.30 2.53
C TRP A 234 9.27 -2.21 1.56
N PRO A 235 9.73 -2.57 0.34
CA PRO A 235 10.02 -3.93 -0.11
C PRO A 235 11.09 -4.61 0.76
N GLY A 236 11.16 -5.94 0.70
CA GLY A 236 12.14 -6.71 1.49
C GLY A 236 13.57 -6.22 1.27
N GLU A 237 14.37 -6.26 2.35
CA GLU A 237 15.72 -5.69 2.41
C GLU A 237 16.62 -6.16 1.25
N VAL A 238 17.28 -5.21 0.58
CA VAL A 238 18.19 -5.49 -0.55
C VAL A 238 19.62 -5.11 -0.17
N VAL A 239 20.29 -6.04 0.50
CA VAL A 239 21.67 -5.86 0.97
C VAL A 239 22.64 -5.72 -0.22
N GLY A 240 23.67 -4.88 -0.09
CA GLY A 240 24.73 -4.76 -1.10
C GLY A 240 24.32 -3.98 -2.37
N LEU A 241 23.41 -3.01 -2.25
CA LEU A 241 23.21 -1.99 -3.28
C LEU A 241 24.31 -0.91 -3.27
N VAL A 242 25.00 -0.75 -2.14
CA VAL A 242 26.13 0.18 -1.95
C VAL A 242 27.26 -0.60 -1.29
N GLY A 243 28.35 -0.79 -2.03
CA GLY A 243 29.58 -1.47 -1.63
C GLY A 243 30.74 -0.96 -2.47
#